data_AF-A0A9W6IYY1-F1
#
_entry.id   AF-A0A9W6IYY1-F1
#
_cell.length_a   1.000
_cell.length_b   1.000
_cell.length_c   1.000
_cell.angle_alpha   90.00
_cell.angle_beta   90.00
_cell.angle_gamma   90.00
#
_symmetry.space_group_name_H-M   'P 1'
#
loop_
_entity.id
_entity.type
_entity.pdbx_description
1 polymer ?
#
loop_
_entity_poly.entity_id
_entity_poly.type
_entity_poly.pdbx_seq_one_letter_code
_entity_poly.pdbx_strand_id
1 'polypeptide(L)'
;MSNGVALEIADIHDLRVMPPRDRRAAAEVIAKAFTECAAYVEEGRDEDVVATADSLALFVGAAHSANTQLLAIRMWKVNALSNLGRGREAVELLEWIERFNGVSFRTRERMATLRSYVGDYKGCIDACTDALMSAPLDKSRTPSRDVRLIGQMRAEAMCLDGQYDAALRFLIDTLKDVVPSYDELAVMRRAVKTPEALETMFRFLAPHFSYPGHRARHALFHYSIACRDLGQIDRAIFAARQRFLIGLQIVKYGERETPVKQDWSKQAATSLAHLRSDLGALGVDFFLISGTLLGCIREGAVMSHDKDIDVGVLTDVPAEDIRKALATSGRFKVRALTTDKLVQIRHSNGVVIDVFLHWRENGLILHEGQKTRWWNSDFGLNLVDFLGDKFYIPTNPDQYLIENYGDTWTIPQPEFETFVDTPNMIIQDNDHMIWYYYSKLHDYYASGKEAQLQKVWSALQDLVGNDSAVSVAVNRIKIDAIQQGAKQ
;
A
#
# COMPACT_ATOMS: atom_id res chain seq x y z
N MET A 1 27.49 -21.78 41.71
CA MET A 1 26.74 -20.56 42.03
C MET A 1 27.20 -19.48 41.06
N SER A 2 26.26 -18.99 40.25
CA SER A 2 26.26 -17.77 39.42
C SER A 2 27.57 -17.29 38.79
N ASN A 3 27.81 -17.70 37.53
CA ASN A 3 28.51 -16.86 36.56
C ASN A 3 27.46 -16.15 35.71
N GLY A 4 27.21 -14.88 36.02
CA GLY A 4 26.38 -13.99 35.21
C GLY A 4 27.27 -12.94 34.56
N VAL A 5 27.51 -13.10 33.26
CA VAL A 5 28.04 -12.03 32.40
C VAL A 5 26.87 -11.08 32.16
N ALA A 6 26.86 -9.97 32.89
CA ALA A 6 26.00 -8.83 32.58
C ALA A 6 26.65 -8.09 31.40
N LEU A 7 25.97 -8.08 30.26
CA LEU A 7 26.25 -7.15 29.17
C LEU A 7 26.01 -5.73 29.68
N GLU A 8 27.05 -4.91 29.63
CA GLU A 8 27.01 -3.48 29.91
C GLU A 8 26.02 -2.77 28.98
N ILE A 9 24.96 -2.22 29.56
CA ILE A 9 24.19 -1.13 28.95
C ILE A 9 24.86 0.15 29.45
N ALA A 10 25.91 0.56 28.76
CA ALA A 10 26.50 1.88 28.88
C ALA A 10 26.42 2.56 27.50
N ASP A 11 26.25 3.88 27.51
CA ASP A 11 26.10 4.79 26.37
C ASP A 11 24.71 4.89 25.72
N ILE A 12 23.97 5.92 26.14
CA ILE A 12 23.00 6.73 25.34
C ILE A 12 22.52 7.97 26.15
N HIS A 13 22.84 8.11 27.44
CA HIS A 13 22.29 9.19 28.27
C HIS A 13 22.99 10.56 28.26
N ASP A 14 24.10 10.79 27.56
CA ASP A 14 24.96 11.97 27.81
C ASP A 14 25.13 13.02 26.67
N LEU A 15 24.30 13.01 25.62
CA LEU A 15 24.44 13.99 24.51
C LEU A 15 23.51 15.22 24.59
N ARG A 16 22.98 15.59 25.76
CA ARG A 16 22.16 16.82 25.88
C ARG A 16 23.07 18.05 25.93
N VAL A 17 23.14 18.81 24.84
CA VAL A 17 23.90 20.06 24.80
C VAL A 17 23.12 21.15 25.53
N MET A 18 23.67 21.67 26.63
CA MET A 18 23.15 22.86 27.28
C MET A 18 23.17 24.03 26.30
N PRO A 19 22.05 24.76 26.11
CA PRO A 19 22.01 25.87 25.17
C PRO A 19 23.02 26.93 25.61
N PRO A 20 23.90 27.39 24.70
CA PRO A 20 24.86 28.43 25.03
C PRO A 20 24.16 29.67 25.57
N ARG A 21 24.75 30.33 26.58
CA ARG A 21 24.22 31.60 27.10
C ARG A 21 24.27 32.73 26.05
N ASP A 22 25.15 32.60 25.07
CA ASP A 22 25.29 33.52 23.94
C ASP A 22 24.44 33.04 22.75
N ARG A 23 23.63 33.96 22.20
CA ARG A 23 22.79 33.72 21.02
C ARG A 23 23.60 33.34 19.78
N ARG A 24 24.82 33.86 19.62
CA ARG A 24 25.68 33.55 18.46
C ARG A 24 26.16 32.10 18.52
N ALA A 25 26.67 31.67 19.67
CA ALA A 25 27.08 30.29 19.90
C ALA A 25 25.89 29.31 19.76
N ALA A 26 24.69 29.69 20.22
CA ALA A 26 23.48 28.88 20.02
C ALA A 26 23.13 28.69 18.53
N ALA A 27 23.27 29.74 17.71
CA ALA A 27 23.01 29.66 16.27
C ALA A 27 24.02 28.74 15.55
N GLU A 28 25.29 28.78 15.94
CA GLU A 28 26.34 27.92 15.34
C GLU A 28 26.09 26.43 15.65
N VAL A 29 25.69 26.09 16.88
CA VAL A 29 25.32 24.72 17.25
C VAL A 29 24.14 24.21 16.43
N ILE A 30 23.08 25.02 16.30
CA ILE A 30 21.89 24.65 15.51
C ILE A 30 22.26 24.49 14.03
N ALA A 31 23.08 25.39 13.47
CA ALA A 31 23.48 25.33 12.07
C ALA A 31 24.30 24.06 11.75
N LYS A 32 25.23 23.68 12.65
CA LYS A 32 26.00 22.44 12.51
C LYS A 32 25.08 21.22 12.52
N ALA A 33 24.21 21.12 13.53
CA ALA A 33 23.25 20.02 13.64
C ALA A 33 22.28 19.96 12.46
N PHE A 34 21.90 21.10 11.89
CA PHE A 34 21.06 21.15 10.69
C PHE A 34 21.74 20.48 9.50
N THR A 35 23.02 20.78 9.25
CA THR A 35 23.79 20.16 8.15
C THR A 35 23.95 18.66 8.37
N GLU A 36 24.25 18.22 9.60
CA GLU A 36 24.38 16.80 9.95
C GLU A 36 23.04 16.06 9.78
N CYS A 37 21.95 16.58 10.34
CA CYS A 37 20.62 16.01 10.17
C CYS A 37 20.20 15.94 8.69
N ALA A 38 20.49 16.96 7.89
CA ALA A 38 20.15 16.97 6.47
C ALA A 38 20.82 15.80 5.73
N ALA A 39 22.11 15.56 6.00
CA ALA A 39 22.83 14.41 5.42
C ALA A 39 22.23 13.08 5.88
N TYR A 40 21.91 12.92 7.16
CA TYR A 40 21.27 11.70 7.67
C TYR A 40 19.88 11.45 7.07
N VAL A 41 19.10 12.50 6.81
CA VAL A 41 17.81 12.38 6.11
C VAL A 41 18.01 11.89 4.67
N GLU A 42 18.99 12.44 3.95
CA GLU A 42 19.32 12.00 2.58
C GLU A 42 19.81 10.55 2.54
N GLU A 43 20.56 10.12 3.56
CA GLU A 43 21.06 8.74 3.70
C GLU A 43 20.00 7.76 4.25
N GLY A 44 18.84 8.25 4.70
CA GLY A 44 17.80 7.44 5.35
C GLY A 44 18.27 6.80 6.66
N ARG A 45 19.01 7.57 7.47
CA ARG A 45 19.53 7.21 8.79
C ARG A 45 18.64 7.78 9.91
N ASP A 46 17.43 7.24 10.02
CA ASP A 46 16.38 7.78 10.90
C ASP A 46 16.79 7.83 12.39
N GLU A 47 17.52 6.82 12.91
CA GLU A 47 18.00 6.84 14.31
C GLU A 47 18.99 7.97 14.57
N ASP A 48 19.90 8.24 13.63
CA ASP A 48 20.87 9.34 13.76
C ASP A 48 20.19 10.72 13.70
N VAL A 49 19.12 10.85 12.90
CA VAL A 49 18.27 12.06 12.89
C VAL A 49 17.63 12.26 14.26
N VAL A 50 17.07 11.20 14.85
CA VAL A 50 16.46 11.25 16.19
C VAL A 50 17.49 11.65 17.25
N ALA A 51 18.64 10.98 17.28
CA ALA A 51 19.70 11.26 18.25
C ALA A 51 20.23 12.70 18.15
N THR A 52 20.46 13.18 16.92
CA THR A 52 20.94 14.55 16.70
C THR A 52 19.89 15.58 17.13
N ALA A 53 18.62 15.36 16.81
CA ALA A 53 17.54 16.25 17.24
C ALA A 53 17.34 16.23 18.77
N ASP A 54 17.52 15.08 19.43
CA ASP A 54 17.46 14.95 20.89
C ASP A 54 18.58 15.69 21.62
N SER A 55 19.77 15.79 20.99
CA SER A 55 20.87 16.62 21.53
C SER A 55 20.48 18.09 21.68
N LEU A 56 19.50 18.57 20.89
CA LEU A 56 18.99 19.92 20.88
C LEU A 56 17.71 20.11 21.73
N ALA A 57 17.29 19.10 22.51
CA ALA A 57 16.03 19.15 23.26
C ALA A 57 15.94 20.33 24.25
N LEU A 58 17.08 20.87 24.71
CA LEU A 58 17.15 22.00 25.64
C LEU A 58 16.97 23.38 24.96
N PHE A 59 17.01 23.46 23.63
CA PHE A 59 16.82 24.72 22.87
C PHE A 59 15.33 25.09 22.78
N VAL A 60 14.73 25.48 23.91
CA VAL A 60 13.30 25.78 24.04
C VAL A 60 13.02 27.28 24.26
N GLY A 61 11.75 27.70 24.11
CA GLY A 61 11.31 29.07 24.34
C GLY A 61 11.27 29.95 23.08
N ALA A 62 10.72 31.16 23.23
CA ALA A 62 10.32 32.02 22.10
C ALA A 62 11.46 32.34 21.11
N ALA A 63 12.69 32.55 21.60
CA ALA A 63 13.84 32.83 20.76
C ALA A 63 14.23 31.65 19.85
N HIS A 64 14.03 30.42 20.32
CA HIS A 64 14.33 29.20 19.57
C HIS A 64 13.17 28.77 18.68
N SER A 65 11.92 29.05 19.07
CA SER A 65 10.73 28.78 18.23
C SER A 65 10.76 29.55 16.90
N ALA A 66 11.39 30.72 16.84
CA ALA A 66 11.53 31.47 15.59
C ALA A 66 12.65 30.93 14.67
N ASN A 67 13.47 29.99 15.12
CA ASN A 67 14.60 29.46 14.33
C ASN A 67 14.11 28.39 13.35
N THR A 68 14.22 28.70 12.05
CA THR A 68 13.75 27.84 10.95
C THR A 68 14.55 26.54 10.80
N GLN A 69 15.86 26.57 11.07
CA GLN A 69 16.70 25.37 11.04
C GLN A 69 16.33 24.42 12.17
N LEU A 70 16.11 24.94 13.38
CA LEU A 70 15.68 24.13 14.51
C LEU A 70 14.28 23.54 14.30
N LEU A 71 13.35 24.30 13.71
CA LEU A 71 12.05 23.79 13.30
C LEU A 71 12.18 22.66 12.27
N ALA A 72 13.03 22.83 11.26
CA ALA A 72 13.28 21.80 10.25
C ALA A 72 13.83 20.51 10.88
N ILE A 73 14.82 20.60 11.78
CA ILE A 73 15.36 19.45 12.52
C ILE A 73 14.26 18.73 13.31
N ARG A 74 13.39 19.49 13.99
CA ARG A 74 12.26 18.90 14.74
C ARG A 74 11.25 18.20 13.81
N MET A 75 10.95 18.78 12.65
CA MET A 75 10.09 18.15 11.65
C MET A 75 10.74 16.90 11.04
N TRP A 76 12.07 16.89 10.83
CA TRP A 76 12.79 15.69 10.44
C TRP A 76 12.74 14.61 11.51
N LYS A 77 12.87 14.96 12.79
CA LYS A 77 12.65 14.02 13.89
C LYS A 77 11.24 13.42 13.87
N VAL A 78 10.20 14.22 13.64
CA VAL A 78 8.82 13.72 13.47
C VAL A 78 8.73 12.70 12.32
N ASN A 79 9.44 12.94 11.22
CA ASN A 79 9.48 12.01 10.10
C ASN A 79 10.23 10.72 10.44
N ALA A 80 11.41 10.84 11.03
CA ALA A 80 12.25 9.72 11.44
C ALA A 80 11.53 8.82 12.45
N LEU A 81 10.90 9.39 13.49
CA LEU A 81 10.08 8.63 14.44
C LEU A 81 8.98 7.83 13.74
N SER A 82 8.29 8.43 12.76
CA SER A 82 7.27 7.71 11.98
C SER A 82 7.83 6.58 11.12
N ASN A 83 9.01 6.76 10.52
CA ASN A 83 9.67 5.73 9.72
C ASN A 83 10.12 4.55 10.59
N LEU A 84 10.60 4.84 11.80
CA LEU A 84 10.96 3.86 12.83
C LEU A 84 9.75 3.23 13.53
N GLY A 85 8.52 3.52 13.08
CA GLY A 85 7.32 2.95 13.66
C GLY A 85 6.94 3.51 15.04
N ARG A 86 7.55 4.63 15.46
CA ARG A 86 7.29 5.35 16.72
C ARG A 86 6.22 6.43 16.53
N GLY A 87 5.11 6.06 15.88
CA GLY A 87 4.07 6.99 15.44
C GLY A 87 3.44 7.84 16.55
N ARG A 88 3.24 7.27 17.75
CA ARG A 88 2.68 7.99 18.90
C ARG A 88 3.61 9.10 19.39
N GLU A 89 4.90 8.82 19.50
CA GLU A 89 5.91 9.83 19.86
C GLU A 89 6.00 10.93 18.80
N ALA A 90 5.83 10.57 17.52
CA ALA A 90 5.79 11.54 16.43
C ALA A 90 4.57 12.49 16.54
N VAL A 91 3.40 11.97 16.92
CA VAL A 91 2.19 12.78 17.19
C VAL A 91 2.44 13.74 18.34
N GLU A 92 2.91 13.24 19.49
CA GLU A 92 3.18 14.06 20.68
C GLU A 92 4.20 15.17 20.41
N LEU A 93 5.27 14.84 19.67
CA LEU A 93 6.28 15.81 19.25
C LEU A 93 5.67 16.88 18.33
N LEU A 94 4.81 16.48 17.38
CA LEU A 94 4.19 17.44 16.48
C LEU A 94 3.17 18.34 17.18
N GLU A 95 2.40 17.82 18.14
CA GLU A 95 1.52 18.63 19.00
C GLU A 95 2.32 19.62 19.87
N TRP A 96 3.49 19.20 20.34
CA TRP A 96 4.43 20.12 20.98
C TRP A 96 4.90 21.20 20.01
N ILE A 97 5.37 20.85 18.81
CA ILE A 97 5.82 21.82 17.79
C ILE A 97 4.70 22.82 17.48
N GLU A 98 3.47 22.37 17.24
CA GLU A 98 2.34 23.26 16.91
C GLU A 98 2.01 24.25 18.04
N ARG A 99 2.16 23.85 19.31
CA ARG A 99 1.98 24.75 20.46
C ARG A 99 3.00 25.88 20.51
N PHE A 100 4.23 25.65 20.07
CA PHE A 100 5.33 26.62 20.18
C PHE A 100 5.62 27.38 18.88
N ASN A 101 5.38 26.77 17.74
CA ASN A 101 5.66 27.32 16.41
C ASN A 101 4.40 27.76 15.67
N GLY A 102 3.22 27.44 16.21
CA GLY A 102 1.93 27.67 15.57
C GLY A 102 1.55 26.55 14.61
N VAL A 103 0.27 26.53 14.28
CA VAL A 103 -0.31 25.59 13.33
C VAL A 103 -0.15 26.15 11.91
N SER A 104 0.18 25.26 10.96
CA SER A 104 0.23 25.59 9.53
C SER A 104 -0.40 24.47 8.70
N PHE A 105 -0.66 24.74 7.42
CA PHE A 105 -1.07 23.71 6.46
C PHE A 105 -0.17 22.46 6.52
N ARG A 106 1.16 22.66 6.53
CA ARG A 106 2.15 21.58 6.53
C ARG A 106 2.16 20.77 7.83
N THR A 107 1.99 21.42 8.98
CA THR A 107 1.92 20.69 10.26
C THR A 107 0.62 19.90 10.36
N ARG A 108 -0.51 20.46 9.90
CA ARG A 108 -1.80 19.76 9.88
C ARG A 108 -1.85 18.60 8.89
N GLU A 109 -1.28 18.77 7.70
CA GLU A 109 -1.05 17.68 6.73
C GLU A 109 -0.29 16.53 7.38
N ARG A 110 0.82 16.84 8.05
CA ARG A 110 1.63 15.83 8.72
C ARG A 110 0.90 15.18 9.90
N MET A 111 0.17 15.97 10.69
CA MET A 111 -0.62 15.49 11.82
C MET A 111 -1.69 14.49 11.36
N ALA A 112 -2.43 14.83 10.31
CA ALA A 112 -3.42 13.93 9.74
C ALA A 112 -2.79 12.61 9.28
N THR A 113 -1.64 12.68 8.61
CA THR A 113 -0.89 11.48 8.22
C THR A 113 -0.55 10.62 9.44
N LEU A 114 0.07 11.19 10.48
CA LEU A 114 0.48 10.44 11.67
C LEU A 114 -0.72 9.83 12.42
N ARG A 115 -1.78 10.61 12.64
CA ARG A 115 -3.00 10.16 13.31
C ARG A 115 -3.65 8.98 12.58
N SER A 116 -3.62 8.99 11.25
CA SER A 116 -4.11 7.86 10.45
C SER A 116 -3.30 6.56 10.61
N TYR A 117 -2.02 6.63 10.98
CA TYR A 117 -1.17 5.45 11.23
C TYR A 117 -1.29 4.91 12.67
N VAL A 118 -1.72 5.74 13.63
CA VAL A 118 -1.97 5.32 15.02
C VAL A 118 -3.43 4.95 15.29
N GLY A 119 -4.27 4.90 14.24
CA GLY A 119 -5.69 4.54 14.34
C GLY A 119 -6.60 5.65 14.88
N ASP A 120 -6.10 6.89 15.04
CA ASP A 120 -6.92 8.05 15.43
C ASP A 120 -7.56 8.69 14.19
N TYR A 121 -8.59 8.03 13.65
CA TYR A 121 -9.25 8.49 12.43
C TYR A 121 -10.04 9.78 12.64
N LYS A 122 -10.65 9.98 13.80
CA LYS A 122 -11.36 11.24 14.13
C LYS A 122 -10.38 12.41 14.18
N GLY A 123 -9.27 12.27 14.91
CA GLY A 123 -8.24 13.30 14.95
C GLY A 123 -7.56 13.51 13.59
N CYS A 124 -7.50 12.49 12.73
CA CYS A 124 -7.08 12.63 11.33
C CYS A 124 -8.07 13.48 10.50
N ILE A 125 -9.38 13.26 10.67
CA ILE A 125 -10.44 14.04 10.00
C ILE A 125 -10.38 15.51 10.43
N ASP A 126 -10.19 15.76 11.73
CA ASP A 126 -10.07 17.11 12.29
C ASP A 126 -8.81 17.82 11.75
N ALA A 127 -7.66 17.15 11.78
CA ALA A 127 -6.42 17.70 11.24
C ALA A 127 -6.51 17.98 9.73
N CYS A 128 -7.17 17.11 8.94
CA CYS A 128 -7.45 17.39 7.53
C CYS A 128 -8.35 18.61 7.36
N THR A 129 -9.36 18.77 8.22
CA THR A 129 -10.30 19.89 8.15
C THR A 129 -9.56 21.21 8.43
N ASP A 130 -8.72 21.25 9.46
CA ASP A 130 -7.84 22.39 9.76
C ASP A 130 -6.84 22.67 8.64
N ALA A 131 -6.27 21.63 8.02
CA ALA A 131 -5.39 21.79 6.86
C ALA A 131 -6.14 22.44 5.69
N LEU A 132 -7.35 21.98 5.36
CA LEU A 132 -8.16 22.58 4.28
C LEU A 132 -8.50 24.06 4.56
N MET A 133 -8.81 24.40 5.82
CA MET A 133 -9.09 25.80 6.21
C MET A 133 -7.84 26.70 6.20
N SER A 134 -6.66 26.13 6.42
CA SER A 134 -5.38 26.83 6.43
C SER A 134 -4.60 26.69 5.11
N ALA A 135 -5.23 26.15 4.07
CA ALA A 135 -4.60 25.94 2.78
C ALA A 135 -4.11 27.27 2.17
N PRO A 136 -2.90 27.29 1.59
CA PRO A 136 -2.38 28.50 0.95
C PRO A 136 -3.27 28.91 -0.23
N LEU A 137 -3.42 30.23 -0.42
CA LEU A 137 -4.16 30.76 -1.56
C LEU A 137 -3.49 30.34 -2.88
N ASP A 138 -4.26 29.68 -3.73
CA ASP A 138 -3.86 29.38 -5.11
C ASP A 138 -4.45 30.45 -6.05
N LYS A 139 -3.67 30.88 -7.04
CA LYS A 139 -4.15 31.78 -8.11
C LYS A 139 -5.02 31.03 -9.12
N SER A 140 -4.95 29.71 -9.14
CA SER A 140 -5.78 28.84 -9.98
C SER A 140 -7.24 28.85 -9.53
N ARG A 141 -8.15 28.63 -10.48
CA ARG A 141 -9.57 28.37 -10.18
C ARG A 141 -9.81 26.93 -9.72
N THR A 142 -8.81 26.06 -9.83
CA THR A 142 -8.86 24.66 -9.38
C THR A 142 -8.01 24.47 -8.13
N PRO A 143 -8.45 23.64 -7.16
CA PRO A 143 -7.64 23.32 -5.99
C PRO A 143 -6.28 22.74 -6.37
N SER A 144 -5.25 23.13 -5.62
CA SER A 144 -3.90 22.59 -5.80
C SER A 144 -3.85 21.09 -5.53
N ARG A 145 -2.79 20.42 -6.01
CA ARG A 145 -2.58 18.99 -5.77
C ARG A 145 -2.55 18.66 -4.28
N ASP A 146 -1.85 19.46 -3.47
CA ASP A 146 -1.73 19.25 -2.03
C ASP A 146 -3.10 19.34 -1.35
N VAL A 147 -3.92 20.33 -1.71
CA VAL A 147 -5.29 20.46 -1.18
C VAL A 147 -6.14 19.25 -1.53
N ARG A 148 -6.03 18.73 -2.76
CA ARG A 148 -6.73 17.51 -3.19
C ARG A 148 -6.27 16.27 -2.42
N LEU A 149 -4.98 16.13 -2.16
CA LEU A 149 -4.44 15.02 -1.36
C LEU A 149 -4.96 15.05 0.08
N ILE A 150 -5.07 16.23 0.69
CA ILE A 150 -5.71 16.38 2.01
C ILE A 150 -7.19 16.00 1.97
N GLY A 151 -7.93 16.46 0.96
CA GLY A 151 -9.33 16.06 0.77
C GLY A 151 -9.48 14.54 0.63
N GLN A 152 -8.62 13.91 -0.15
CA GLN A 152 -8.56 12.46 -0.32
C GLN A 152 -8.28 11.75 1.02
N MET A 153 -7.27 12.18 1.77
CA MET A 153 -6.92 11.61 3.08
C MET A 153 -8.07 11.76 4.10
N ARG A 154 -8.77 12.90 4.08
CA ARG A 154 -9.96 13.14 4.91
C ARG A 154 -11.06 12.12 4.61
N ALA A 155 -11.39 11.93 3.34
CA ALA A 155 -12.42 10.99 2.92
C ALA A 155 -12.02 9.54 3.22
N GLU A 156 -10.73 9.20 3.08
CA GLU A 156 -10.21 7.89 3.47
C GLU A 156 -10.34 7.65 4.98
N ALA A 157 -9.98 8.64 5.81
CA ALA A 157 -10.16 8.56 7.26
C ALA A 157 -11.65 8.46 7.67
N MET A 158 -12.54 9.18 6.98
CA MET A 158 -14.00 9.02 7.17
C MET A 158 -14.46 7.60 6.87
N CYS A 159 -13.97 6.96 5.79
CA CYS A 159 -14.29 5.57 5.50
C CYS A 159 -13.79 4.63 6.61
N LEU A 160 -12.58 4.85 7.13
CA LEU A 160 -12.00 4.05 8.20
C LEU A 160 -12.71 4.24 9.56
N ASP A 161 -13.27 5.43 9.81
CA ASP A 161 -14.13 5.72 10.97
C ASP A 161 -15.59 5.25 10.78
N GLY A 162 -15.92 4.64 9.64
CA GLY A 162 -17.27 4.14 9.32
C GLY A 162 -18.26 5.20 8.81
N GLN A 163 -17.80 6.42 8.53
CA GLN A 163 -18.60 7.53 8.02
C GLN A 163 -18.72 7.51 6.47
N TYR A 164 -19.17 6.38 5.92
CA TYR A 164 -19.18 6.12 4.48
C TYR A 164 -20.02 7.13 3.68
N ASP A 165 -21.26 7.40 4.10
CA ASP A 165 -22.15 8.33 3.39
C ASP A 165 -21.62 9.77 3.39
N ALA A 166 -21.02 10.20 4.52
CA ALA A 166 -20.42 11.52 4.63
C ALA A 166 -19.19 11.64 3.72
N ALA A 167 -18.35 10.61 3.67
CA ALA A 167 -17.20 10.55 2.78
C ALA A 167 -17.62 10.65 1.30
N LEU A 168 -18.64 9.88 0.89
CA LEU A 168 -19.14 9.89 -0.49
C LEU A 168 -19.70 11.26 -0.88
N ARG A 169 -20.52 11.88 -0.03
CA ARG A 169 -21.06 13.23 -0.27
C ARG A 169 -19.94 14.27 -0.39
N PHE A 170 -18.98 14.24 0.54
CA PHE A 170 -17.83 15.13 0.50
C PHE A 170 -17.03 15.01 -0.80
N LEU A 171 -16.76 13.79 -1.26
CA LEU A 171 -16.05 13.56 -2.52
C LEU A 171 -16.86 14.05 -3.73
N ILE A 172 -18.17 13.81 -3.78
CA ILE A 172 -19.01 14.31 -4.87
C ILE A 172 -18.98 15.84 -4.91
N ASP A 173 -19.16 16.50 -3.78
CA ASP A 173 -19.22 17.96 -3.71
C ASP A 173 -17.88 18.62 -4.07
N THR A 174 -16.77 18.00 -3.68
CA THR A 174 -15.41 18.53 -3.94
C THR A 174 -14.89 18.20 -5.33
N LEU A 175 -15.40 17.13 -5.96
CA LEU A 175 -14.91 16.67 -7.26
C LEU A 175 -15.82 17.01 -8.43
N LYS A 176 -17.05 17.49 -8.21
CA LYS A 176 -18.05 17.77 -9.27
C LYS A 176 -17.56 18.67 -10.41
N ASP A 177 -16.67 19.62 -10.11
CA ASP A 177 -16.19 20.63 -11.06
C ASP A 177 -14.77 20.34 -11.58
N VAL A 178 -14.19 19.19 -11.21
CA VAL A 178 -12.83 18.80 -11.60
C VAL A 178 -12.81 17.37 -12.14
N VAL A 179 -11.67 16.98 -12.70
CA VAL A 179 -11.47 15.60 -13.15
C VAL A 179 -10.93 14.77 -11.99
N PRO A 180 -11.68 13.75 -11.53
CA PRO A 180 -11.22 12.89 -10.46
C PRO A 180 -9.93 12.16 -10.87
N SER A 181 -8.98 12.08 -9.94
CA SER A 181 -7.80 11.23 -10.11
C SER A 181 -8.18 9.76 -9.93
N TYR A 182 -7.27 8.86 -10.32
CA TYR A 182 -7.43 7.43 -10.04
C TYR A 182 -7.60 7.15 -8.55
N ASP A 183 -6.77 7.77 -7.71
CA ASP A 183 -6.78 7.52 -6.26
C ASP A 183 -8.02 8.10 -5.57
N GLU A 184 -8.52 9.25 -6.02
CA GLU A 184 -9.79 9.81 -5.51
C GLU A 184 -10.98 8.92 -5.83
N LEU A 185 -11.03 8.36 -7.05
CA LEU A 185 -12.05 7.38 -7.40
C LEU A 185 -11.90 6.08 -6.60
N ALA A 186 -10.67 5.70 -6.25
CA ALA A 186 -10.43 4.57 -5.36
C ALA A 186 -10.98 4.81 -3.95
N VAL A 187 -10.85 6.02 -3.40
CA VAL A 187 -11.45 6.40 -2.11
C VAL A 187 -12.97 6.51 -2.21
N MET A 188 -13.50 7.11 -3.28
CA MET A 188 -14.95 7.18 -3.55
C MET A 188 -15.58 5.79 -3.56
N ARG A 189 -14.96 4.84 -4.26
CA ARG A 189 -15.39 3.43 -4.26
C ARG A 189 -15.41 2.83 -2.86
N ARG A 190 -14.41 3.10 -2.01
CA ARG A 190 -14.38 2.57 -0.64
C ARG A 190 -15.52 3.12 0.23
N ALA A 191 -16.02 4.31 -0.08
CA ALA A 191 -17.18 4.91 0.57
C ALA A 191 -18.52 4.28 0.13
N VAL A 192 -18.54 3.48 -0.94
CA VAL A 192 -19.75 2.80 -1.42
C VAL A 192 -19.95 1.49 -0.68
N LYS A 193 -20.93 1.45 0.23
CA LYS A 193 -21.27 0.28 1.06
C LYS A 193 -22.70 -0.23 0.89
N THR A 194 -23.54 0.48 0.14
CA THR A 194 -24.94 0.10 -0.11
C THR A 194 -25.29 0.28 -1.59
N PRO A 195 -26.35 -0.40 -2.09
CA PRO A 195 -26.88 -0.18 -3.43
C PRO A 195 -27.24 1.29 -3.72
N GLU A 196 -27.73 2.03 -2.73
CA GLU A 196 -28.09 3.46 -2.88
C GLU A 196 -26.85 4.35 -3.04
N ALA A 197 -25.78 4.04 -2.30
CA ALA A 197 -24.49 4.70 -2.46
C ALA A 197 -23.88 4.39 -3.84
N LEU A 198 -24.05 3.17 -4.35
CA LEU A 198 -23.61 2.79 -5.70
C LEU A 198 -24.35 3.57 -6.78
N GLU A 199 -25.66 3.73 -6.65
CA GLU A 199 -26.45 4.55 -7.57
C GLU A 199 -26.02 6.02 -7.52
N THR A 200 -25.65 6.50 -6.33
CA THR A 200 -25.11 7.86 -6.15
C THR A 200 -23.75 8.03 -6.84
N MET A 201 -22.85 7.05 -6.71
CA MET A 201 -21.59 7.01 -7.44
C MET A 201 -21.81 6.90 -8.95
N PHE A 202 -22.78 6.10 -9.41
CA PHE A 202 -23.13 6.00 -10.83
C PHE A 202 -23.54 7.36 -11.40
N ARG A 203 -24.44 8.09 -10.73
CA ARG A 203 -24.87 9.43 -11.17
C ARG A 203 -23.70 10.40 -11.30
N PHE A 204 -22.75 10.35 -10.36
CA PHE A 204 -21.52 11.14 -10.43
C PHE A 204 -20.64 10.71 -11.62
N LEU A 205 -20.47 9.42 -11.86
CA LEU A 205 -19.59 8.89 -12.91
C LEU A 205 -20.20 8.84 -14.32
N ALA A 206 -21.52 8.92 -14.45
CA ALA A 206 -22.20 8.77 -15.73
C ALA A 206 -21.66 9.70 -16.84
N PRO A 207 -21.39 11.01 -16.58
CA PRO A 207 -20.75 11.88 -17.57
C PRO A 207 -19.31 11.44 -17.92
N HIS A 208 -18.62 10.78 -16.99
CA HIS A 208 -17.22 10.38 -17.17
C HIS A 208 -17.05 9.17 -18.08
N PHE A 209 -18.09 8.33 -18.24
CA PHE A 209 -18.03 7.16 -19.12
C PHE A 209 -17.92 7.52 -20.61
N SER A 210 -18.34 8.72 -21.02
CA SER A 210 -18.30 9.17 -22.42
C SER A 210 -17.09 10.07 -22.74
N TYR A 211 -16.31 10.51 -21.74
CA TYR A 211 -15.15 11.35 -22.01
C TYR A 211 -13.97 10.55 -22.58
N PRO A 212 -13.25 11.11 -23.58
CA PRO A 212 -12.08 10.45 -24.13
C PRO A 212 -10.94 10.35 -23.10
N GLY A 213 -10.01 9.43 -23.32
CA GLY A 213 -8.79 9.33 -22.54
C GLY A 213 -8.88 8.45 -21.29
N HIS A 214 -8.07 8.79 -20.29
CA HIS A 214 -7.99 8.08 -19.02
C HIS A 214 -9.27 8.19 -18.17
N ARG A 215 -10.10 9.22 -18.41
CA ARG A 215 -11.32 9.50 -17.61
C ARG A 215 -12.32 8.36 -17.66
N ALA A 216 -12.77 7.95 -18.84
CA ALA A 216 -13.72 6.84 -18.99
C ALA A 216 -13.15 5.53 -18.43
N ARG A 217 -11.86 5.26 -18.66
CA ARG A 217 -11.21 4.02 -18.22
C ARG A 217 -11.13 3.91 -16.69
N HIS A 218 -10.77 5.00 -16.01
CA HIS A 218 -10.74 5.03 -14.56
C HIS A 218 -12.15 4.96 -13.96
N ALA A 219 -13.10 5.72 -14.51
CA ALA A 219 -14.49 5.68 -14.07
C ALA A 219 -15.09 4.26 -14.18
N LEU A 220 -14.96 3.60 -15.34
CA LEU A 220 -15.45 2.24 -15.55
C LEU A 220 -14.76 1.23 -14.63
N PHE A 221 -13.45 1.39 -14.39
CA PHE A 221 -12.71 0.49 -13.49
C PHE A 221 -13.19 0.60 -12.04
N HIS A 222 -13.28 1.81 -11.50
CA HIS A 222 -13.70 1.99 -10.11
C HIS A 222 -15.18 1.66 -9.92
N TYR A 223 -16.02 1.96 -10.91
CA TYR A 223 -17.43 1.55 -10.90
C TYR A 223 -17.58 0.03 -10.97
N SER A 224 -16.83 -0.67 -11.82
CA SER A 224 -16.90 -2.13 -11.92
C SER A 224 -16.54 -2.81 -10.60
N ILE A 225 -15.54 -2.30 -9.88
CA ILE A 225 -15.18 -2.84 -8.57
C ILE A 225 -16.25 -2.54 -7.53
N ALA A 226 -16.84 -1.33 -7.53
CA ALA A 226 -17.94 -1.00 -6.63
C ALA A 226 -19.15 -1.92 -6.83
N CYS A 227 -19.52 -2.22 -8.09
CA CYS A 227 -20.56 -3.19 -8.42
C CYS A 227 -20.21 -4.58 -7.90
N ARG A 228 -18.98 -5.05 -8.13
CA ARG A 228 -18.50 -6.36 -7.69
C ARG A 228 -18.56 -6.50 -6.17
N ASP A 229 -18.04 -5.52 -5.45
CA ASP A 229 -17.98 -5.54 -3.98
C ASP A 229 -19.37 -5.54 -3.33
N LEU A 230 -20.42 -5.11 -4.06
CA LEU A 230 -21.83 -5.15 -3.64
C LEU A 230 -22.63 -6.31 -4.27
N GLY A 231 -21.96 -7.27 -4.91
CA GLY A 231 -22.62 -8.43 -5.54
C GLY A 231 -23.43 -8.11 -6.80
N GLN A 232 -23.30 -6.92 -7.39
CA GLN A 232 -23.91 -6.58 -8.68
C GLN A 232 -23.03 -7.06 -9.83
N ILE A 233 -22.83 -8.38 -9.90
CA ILE A 233 -21.84 -9.03 -10.76
C ILE A 233 -22.05 -8.71 -12.24
N ASP A 234 -23.28 -8.81 -12.77
CA ASP A 234 -23.55 -8.54 -14.18
C ASP A 234 -23.10 -7.13 -14.60
N ARG A 235 -23.36 -6.13 -13.75
CA ARG A 235 -22.93 -4.75 -13.97
C ARG A 235 -21.41 -4.61 -13.85
N ALA A 236 -20.79 -5.32 -12.92
CA ALA A 236 -19.35 -5.33 -12.76
C ALA A 236 -18.65 -5.88 -14.01
N ILE A 237 -19.07 -7.06 -14.48
CA ILE A 237 -18.56 -7.71 -15.69
C ILE A 237 -18.78 -6.80 -16.90
N PHE A 238 -19.99 -6.25 -17.06
CA PHE A 238 -20.30 -5.33 -18.15
C PHE A 238 -19.34 -4.12 -18.15
N ALA A 239 -19.16 -3.45 -17.01
CA ALA A 239 -18.28 -2.28 -16.92
C ALA A 239 -16.81 -2.62 -17.19
N ALA A 240 -16.31 -3.77 -16.69
CA ALA A 240 -14.94 -4.24 -16.97
C ALA A 240 -14.73 -4.57 -18.45
N ARG A 241 -15.70 -5.23 -19.09
CA ARG A 241 -15.72 -5.51 -20.52
C ARG A 241 -15.73 -4.22 -21.35
N GLN A 242 -16.59 -3.26 -21.01
CA GLN A 242 -16.63 -1.96 -21.70
C GLN A 242 -15.32 -1.19 -21.55
N ARG A 243 -14.69 -1.24 -20.38
CA ARG A 243 -13.36 -0.64 -20.15
C ARG A 243 -12.32 -1.19 -21.13
N PHE A 244 -12.33 -2.50 -21.37
CA PHE A 244 -11.44 -3.11 -22.37
C PHE A 244 -11.73 -2.57 -23.77
N LEU A 245 -12.96 -2.70 -24.25
CA LEU A 245 -13.33 -2.32 -25.62
C LEU A 245 -13.10 -0.84 -25.93
N ILE A 246 -13.49 0.05 -25.00
CA ILE A 246 -13.25 1.49 -25.11
C ILE A 246 -11.75 1.79 -24.99
N GLY A 247 -11.03 1.06 -24.14
CA GLY A 247 -9.60 1.20 -23.96
C GLY A 247 -8.81 1.04 -25.27
N LEU A 248 -9.21 0.11 -26.13
CA LEU A 248 -8.58 -0.13 -27.45
C LEU A 248 -8.72 1.04 -28.43
N GLN A 249 -9.71 1.92 -28.22
CA GLN A 249 -9.94 3.09 -29.07
C GLN A 249 -9.11 4.29 -28.62
N ILE A 250 -8.61 4.26 -27.39
CA ILE A 250 -8.06 5.42 -26.69
C ILE A 250 -6.57 5.26 -26.38
N VAL A 251 -6.16 4.05 -26.01
CA VAL A 251 -4.80 3.72 -25.55
C VAL A 251 -4.10 2.99 -26.69
N LYS A 252 -2.82 3.30 -26.93
CA LYS A 252 -2.01 2.49 -27.83
C LYS A 252 -1.57 1.19 -27.15
N TYR A 253 -1.43 0.13 -27.92
CA TYR A 253 -0.84 -1.12 -27.42
C TYR A 253 0.57 -0.84 -26.87
N GLY A 254 0.83 -1.28 -25.64
CA GLY A 254 2.12 -1.06 -24.97
C GLY A 254 2.41 0.39 -24.54
N GLU A 255 1.42 1.29 -24.55
CA GLU A 255 1.62 2.70 -24.13
C GLU A 255 2.03 2.83 -22.66
N ARG A 256 1.61 1.88 -21.81
CA ARG A 256 1.95 1.91 -20.39
C ARG A 256 3.38 1.41 -20.20
N GLU A 257 4.26 2.34 -19.82
CA GLU A 257 5.62 2.02 -19.44
C GLU A 257 5.67 1.05 -18.25
N THR A 258 6.63 0.14 -18.29
CA THR A 258 6.94 -0.71 -17.15
C THR A 258 7.70 0.13 -16.12
N PRO A 259 7.23 0.18 -14.86
CA PRO A 259 7.95 0.89 -13.81
C PRO A 259 9.40 0.40 -13.72
N VAL A 260 10.33 1.33 -13.47
CA VAL A 260 11.73 1.01 -13.25
C VAL A 260 11.85 0.11 -12.01
N LYS A 261 12.58 -1.00 -12.15
CA LYS A 261 12.89 -1.88 -11.02
C LYS A 261 13.70 -1.09 -9.98
N GLN A 262 13.19 -1.01 -8.77
CA GLN A 262 13.89 -0.40 -7.65
C GLN A 262 14.22 -1.48 -6.64
N ASP A 263 15.42 -1.43 -6.07
CA ASP A 263 15.71 -2.24 -4.89
C ASP A 263 14.99 -1.63 -3.69
N TRP A 264 14.12 -2.43 -3.08
CA TRP A 264 13.33 -2.05 -1.92
C TRP A 264 13.58 -2.98 -0.72
N SER A 265 14.71 -3.72 -0.74
CA SER A 265 15.07 -4.71 0.26
C SER A 265 15.19 -4.13 1.68
N LYS A 266 15.69 -2.90 1.83
CA LYS A 266 15.78 -2.21 3.13
C LYS A 266 14.39 -1.94 3.71
N GLN A 267 13.47 -1.47 2.88
CA GLN A 267 12.09 -1.21 3.26
C GLN A 267 11.38 -2.53 3.62
N ALA A 268 11.58 -3.59 2.82
CA ALA A 268 11.04 -4.92 3.09
C ALA A 268 11.51 -5.48 4.44
N ALA A 269 12.83 -5.43 4.70
CA ALA A 269 13.44 -5.90 5.94
C ALA A 269 12.81 -5.23 7.16
N THR A 270 12.70 -3.89 7.12
CA THR A 270 12.09 -3.09 8.19
C THR A 270 10.62 -3.50 8.40
N SER A 271 9.86 -3.63 7.30
CA SER A 271 8.44 -3.97 7.38
C SER A 271 8.20 -5.39 7.90
N LEU A 272 9.02 -6.37 7.54
CA LEU A 272 8.96 -7.74 8.07
C LEU A 272 9.35 -7.80 9.56
N ALA A 273 10.38 -7.08 9.98
CA ALA A 273 10.79 -7.01 11.38
C ALA A 273 9.70 -6.39 12.27
N HIS A 274 9.08 -5.30 11.82
CA HIS A 274 7.94 -4.69 12.49
C HIS A 274 6.71 -5.61 12.51
N LEU A 275 6.41 -6.30 11.41
CA LEU A 275 5.31 -7.26 11.36
C LEU A 275 5.53 -8.38 12.38
N ARG A 276 6.76 -8.90 12.51
CA ARG A 276 7.09 -9.95 13.49
C ARG A 276 6.92 -9.45 14.91
N SER A 277 7.35 -8.23 15.20
CA SER A 277 7.15 -7.61 16.51
C SER A 277 5.67 -7.49 16.86
N ASP A 278 4.83 -7.03 15.91
CA ASP A 278 3.42 -6.74 16.18
C ASP A 278 2.57 -8.02 16.24
N LEU A 279 2.82 -9.00 15.36
CA LEU A 279 2.17 -10.31 15.42
C LEU A 279 2.67 -11.15 16.61
N GLY A 280 3.97 -11.07 16.92
CA GLY A 280 4.55 -11.74 18.09
C GLY A 280 3.95 -11.27 19.42
N ALA A 281 3.53 -10.00 19.51
CA ALA A 281 2.79 -9.50 20.67
C ALA A 281 1.40 -10.15 20.84
N LEU A 282 0.84 -10.75 19.78
CA LEU A 282 -0.37 -11.58 19.80
C LEU A 282 -0.07 -13.08 19.96
N GLY A 283 1.21 -13.48 20.06
CA GLY A 283 1.61 -14.88 20.03
C GLY A 283 1.46 -15.53 18.65
N VAL A 284 1.44 -14.74 17.58
CA VAL A 284 1.30 -15.23 16.20
C VAL A 284 2.65 -15.15 15.49
N ASP A 285 3.17 -16.31 15.09
CA ASP A 285 4.27 -16.40 14.14
C ASP A 285 3.74 -16.35 12.70
N PHE A 286 4.55 -15.83 11.78
CA PHE A 286 4.27 -15.87 10.34
C PHE A 286 5.43 -16.53 9.59
N PHE A 287 5.14 -17.00 8.37
CA PHE A 287 6.10 -17.59 7.46
C PHE A 287 6.02 -16.97 6.07
N LEU A 288 7.13 -16.94 5.34
CA LEU A 288 7.18 -16.40 3.98
C LEU A 288 6.50 -17.38 3.01
N ILE A 289 5.72 -16.85 2.08
CA ILE A 289 5.03 -17.64 1.04
C ILE A 289 5.14 -16.97 -0.33
N SER A 290 4.67 -17.67 -1.37
CA SER A 290 4.44 -17.12 -2.72
C SER A 290 5.64 -16.32 -3.26
N GLY A 291 5.44 -15.06 -3.70
CA GLY A 291 6.50 -14.25 -4.32
C GLY A 291 7.64 -13.96 -3.35
N THR A 292 7.33 -13.74 -2.07
CA THR A 292 8.32 -13.52 -1.02
C THR A 292 9.21 -14.74 -0.81
N LEU A 293 8.60 -15.94 -0.71
CA LEU A 293 9.35 -17.18 -0.55
C LEU A 293 10.19 -17.48 -1.80
N LEU A 294 9.64 -17.26 -3.00
CA LEU A 294 10.36 -17.44 -4.25
C LEU A 294 11.59 -16.54 -4.32
N GLY A 295 11.46 -15.25 -3.97
CA GLY A 295 12.59 -14.33 -3.87
C GLY A 295 13.61 -14.77 -2.82
N CYS A 296 13.15 -15.17 -1.64
CA CYS A 296 14.00 -15.66 -0.55
C CYS A 296 14.86 -16.85 -0.99
N ILE A 297 14.27 -17.86 -1.62
CA ILE A 297 14.97 -19.11 -1.98
C ILE A 297 15.79 -18.96 -3.26
N ARG A 298 15.25 -18.30 -4.30
CA ARG A 298 15.89 -18.22 -5.61
C ARG A 298 16.88 -17.07 -5.74
N GLU A 299 16.56 -15.91 -5.16
CA GLU A 299 17.30 -14.66 -5.38
C GLU A 299 18.06 -14.21 -4.12
N GLY A 300 17.73 -14.74 -2.94
CA GLY A 300 18.27 -14.28 -1.65
C GLY A 300 17.85 -12.84 -1.31
N ALA A 301 16.86 -12.31 -2.02
CA ALA A 301 16.35 -10.94 -1.90
C ALA A 301 14.84 -10.89 -2.20
N VAL A 302 14.20 -9.77 -1.92
CA VAL A 302 12.84 -9.53 -2.43
C VAL A 302 12.87 -9.34 -3.94
N MET A 303 11.86 -9.87 -4.62
CA MET A 303 11.77 -9.75 -6.07
C MET A 303 11.55 -8.27 -6.45
N SER A 304 12.48 -7.71 -7.23
CA SER A 304 12.51 -6.26 -7.55
C SER A 304 11.32 -5.76 -8.39
N HIS A 305 10.52 -6.69 -8.93
CA HIS A 305 9.35 -6.43 -9.76
C HIS A 305 8.05 -6.76 -9.05
N ASP A 306 8.14 -7.35 -7.86
CA ASP A 306 7.00 -7.61 -7.01
C ASP A 306 6.55 -6.32 -6.31
N LYS A 307 5.29 -6.27 -5.88
CA LYS A 307 4.66 -5.02 -5.40
C LYS A 307 4.25 -5.07 -3.94
N ASP A 308 4.45 -6.22 -3.32
CA ASP A 308 3.98 -6.60 -2.00
C ASP A 308 4.88 -7.70 -1.41
N ILE A 309 4.66 -7.94 -0.13
CA ILE A 309 5.18 -9.09 0.61
C ILE A 309 4.00 -10.00 0.90
N ASP A 310 4.07 -11.25 0.49
CA ASP A 310 3.16 -12.31 0.91
C ASP A 310 3.71 -13.04 2.15
N VAL A 311 2.87 -13.19 3.18
CA VAL A 311 3.15 -14.02 4.36
C VAL A 311 1.94 -14.87 4.73
N GLY A 312 2.19 -16.05 5.30
CA GLY A 312 1.19 -16.93 5.87
C GLY A 312 1.20 -16.91 7.39
N VAL A 313 0.03 -17.06 8.00
CA VAL A 313 -0.12 -17.34 9.44
C VAL A 313 -0.94 -18.62 9.63
N LEU A 314 -0.47 -19.51 10.50
CA LEU A 314 -1.18 -20.70 10.96
C LEU A 314 -1.56 -20.48 12.42
N THR A 315 -2.75 -19.94 12.66
CA THR A 315 -3.16 -19.48 13.99
C THR A 315 -4.66 -19.60 14.22
N ASP A 316 -5.05 -19.77 15.48
CA ASP A 316 -6.44 -19.70 15.94
C ASP A 316 -6.86 -18.26 16.28
N VAL A 317 -5.94 -17.30 16.25
CA VAL A 317 -6.25 -15.88 16.48
C VAL A 317 -7.14 -15.37 15.34
N PRO A 318 -8.34 -14.81 15.64
CA PRO A 318 -9.24 -14.28 14.63
C PRO A 318 -8.59 -13.18 13.78
N ALA A 319 -8.92 -13.16 12.48
CA ALA A 319 -8.41 -12.14 11.55
C ALA A 319 -8.68 -10.70 12.01
N GLU A 320 -9.81 -10.46 12.68
CA GLU A 320 -10.18 -9.13 13.19
C GLU A 320 -9.25 -8.66 14.32
N ASP A 321 -8.79 -9.58 15.18
CA ASP A 321 -7.84 -9.24 16.24
C ASP A 321 -6.46 -8.92 15.65
N ILE A 322 -6.04 -9.65 14.61
CA ILE A 322 -4.82 -9.34 13.83
C ILE A 322 -4.96 -7.95 13.17
N ARG A 323 -6.09 -7.66 12.51
CA ARG A 323 -6.36 -6.34 11.92
C ARG A 323 -6.26 -5.24 12.97
N LYS A 324 -6.91 -5.41 14.12
CA LYS A 324 -6.94 -4.40 15.18
C LYS A 324 -5.56 -4.14 15.76
N ALA A 325 -4.78 -5.20 16.01
CA ALA A 325 -3.41 -5.06 16.52
C ALA A 325 -2.52 -4.29 15.53
N LEU A 326 -2.55 -4.68 14.25
CA LEU A 326 -1.76 -4.02 13.22
C LEU A 326 -2.20 -2.57 12.98
N ALA A 327 -3.50 -2.29 12.97
CA ALA A 327 -4.06 -0.94 12.80
C ALA A 327 -3.70 0.03 13.95
N THR A 328 -3.42 -0.48 15.15
CA THR A 328 -3.16 0.33 16.34
C THR A 328 -1.68 0.38 16.75
N SER A 329 -0.83 -0.32 15.99
CA SER A 329 0.63 -0.38 16.17
C SER A 329 1.33 0.97 16.00
N GLY A 330 0.76 1.89 15.21
CA GLY A 330 1.47 3.10 14.76
C GLY A 330 2.35 2.88 13.53
N ARG A 331 2.39 1.65 13.00
CA ARG A 331 3.30 1.22 11.91
C ARG A 331 2.57 0.88 10.62
N PHE A 332 1.34 0.36 10.74
CA PHE A 332 0.58 -0.17 9.61
C PHE A 332 -0.80 0.49 9.46
N LYS A 333 -1.21 0.71 8.21
CA LYS A 333 -2.60 0.96 7.83
C LYS A 333 -3.22 -0.32 7.32
N VAL A 334 -4.35 -0.72 7.90
CA VAL A 334 -5.12 -1.87 7.40
C VAL A 334 -6.01 -1.43 6.25
N ARG A 335 -6.03 -2.21 5.17
CA ARG A 335 -6.97 -2.02 4.07
C ARG A 335 -8.26 -2.80 4.36
N ALA A 336 -9.39 -2.12 4.17
CA ALA A 336 -10.70 -2.75 4.25
C ALA A 336 -10.87 -3.73 3.08
N LEU A 337 -10.87 -5.03 3.40
CA LEU A 337 -11.19 -6.12 2.47
C LEU A 337 -12.53 -6.74 2.86
N THR A 338 -13.20 -7.37 1.90
CA THR A 338 -14.48 -8.07 2.09
C THR A 338 -14.34 -9.51 2.60
N THR A 339 -13.12 -10.00 2.78
CA THR A 339 -12.81 -11.38 3.21
C THR A 339 -12.14 -11.40 4.58
N ASP A 340 -12.41 -12.42 5.39
CA ASP A 340 -11.76 -12.72 6.66
C ASP A 340 -10.49 -13.59 6.49
N LYS A 341 -10.19 -14.08 5.29
CA LYS A 341 -9.06 -14.97 5.00
C LYS A 341 -7.74 -14.25 4.69
N LEU A 342 -7.82 -12.95 4.43
CA LEU A 342 -6.67 -12.11 4.08
C LEU A 342 -6.72 -10.78 4.83
N VAL A 343 -5.60 -10.43 5.46
CA VAL A 343 -5.37 -9.10 6.03
C VAL A 343 -4.31 -8.39 5.19
N GLN A 344 -4.74 -7.43 4.37
CA GLN A 344 -3.83 -6.58 3.61
C GLN A 344 -3.52 -5.31 4.41
N ILE A 345 -2.23 -5.02 4.58
CA ILE A 345 -1.74 -3.85 5.31
C ILE A 345 -0.73 -3.07 4.47
N ARG A 346 -0.52 -1.81 4.84
CA ARG A 346 0.53 -0.95 4.30
C ARG A 346 1.36 -0.39 5.43
N HIS A 347 2.65 -0.67 5.42
CA HIS A 347 3.60 -0.09 6.37
C HIS A 347 3.82 1.40 6.07
N SER A 348 4.25 2.18 7.07
CA SER A 348 4.50 3.63 6.95
C SER A 348 5.52 4.01 5.88
N ASN A 349 6.47 3.12 5.58
CA ASN A 349 7.45 3.27 4.48
C ASN A 349 6.89 2.94 3.08
N GLY A 350 5.61 2.56 2.97
CA GLY A 350 4.92 2.31 1.71
C GLY A 350 4.81 0.84 1.28
N VAL A 351 5.54 -0.08 1.91
CA VAL A 351 5.46 -1.53 1.61
C VAL A 351 4.06 -2.06 1.91
N VAL A 352 3.51 -2.84 0.98
CA VAL A 352 2.25 -3.55 1.16
C VAL A 352 2.56 -4.98 1.59
N ILE A 353 1.80 -5.50 2.54
CA ILE A 353 1.91 -6.89 2.99
C ILE A 353 0.55 -7.54 2.95
N ASP A 354 0.48 -8.71 2.35
CA ASP A 354 -0.67 -9.60 2.35
C ASP A 354 -0.45 -10.73 3.36
N VAL A 355 -1.23 -10.70 4.45
CA VAL A 355 -1.19 -11.70 5.53
C VAL A 355 -2.32 -12.70 5.31
N PHE A 356 -1.99 -13.88 4.81
CA PHE A 356 -2.92 -14.96 4.49
C PHE A 356 -3.14 -15.88 5.68
N LEU A 357 -4.40 -16.07 6.08
CA LEU A 357 -4.77 -17.03 7.11
C LEU A 357 -4.80 -18.44 6.51
N HIS A 358 -3.99 -19.33 7.07
CA HIS A 358 -3.88 -20.71 6.66
C HIS A 358 -4.58 -21.64 7.66
N TRP A 359 -5.10 -22.76 7.17
CA TRP A 359 -5.64 -23.83 8.00
C TRP A 359 -5.32 -25.19 7.40
N ARG A 360 -5.39 -26.23 8.23
CA ARG A 360 -5.23 -27.63 7.79
C ARG A 360 -6.58 -28.24 7.50
N GLU A 361 -6.71 -28.89 6.36
CA GLU A 361 -7.90 -29.61 5.94
C GLU A 361 -7.49 -30.83 5.10
N ASN A 362 -7.97 -32.03 5.48
CA ASN A 362 -7.74 -33.28 4.72
C ASN A 362 -6.26 -33.58 4.38
N GLY A 363 -5.32 -33.24 5.28
CA GLY A 363 -3.89 -33.47 5.06
C GLY A 363 -3.20 -32.44 4.16
N LEU A 364 -3.89 -31.35 3.83
CA LEU A 364 -3.36 -30.20 3.10
C LEU A 364 -3.33 -28.98 4.01
N ILE A 365 -2.47 -28.01 3.67
CA ILE A 365 -2.54 -26.65 4.18
C ILE A 365 -3.19 -25.79 3.11
N LEU A 366 -4.26 -25.09 3.47
CA LEU A 366 -5.05 -24.26 2.57
C LEU A 366 -4.96 -22.79 2.99
N HIS A 367 -5.04 -21.89 2.01
CA HIS A 367 -5.32 -20.47 2.22
C HIS A 367 -6.18 -19.92 1.08
N GLU A 368 -6.79 -18.77 1.32
CA GLU A 368 -7.75 -18.17 0.40
C GLU A 368 -7.52 -16.68 0.17
N GLY A 369 -7.83 -16.26 -1.05
CA GLY A 369 -7.97 -14.86 -1.44
C GLY A 369 -9.45 -14.51 -1.58
N GLN A 370 -9.75 -13.46 -2.36
CA GLN A 370 -11.14 -13.05 -2.60
C GLN A 370 -11.93 -13.97 -3.53
N LYS A 371 -11.24 -14.70 -4.43
CA LYS A 371 -11.88 -15.44 -5.53
C LYS A 371 -11.29 -16.83 -5.76
N THR A 372 -10.24 -17.17 -5.02
CA THR A 372 -9.41 -18.35 -5.24
C THR A 372 -8.95 -18.94 -3.91
N ARG A 373 -8.80 -20.25 -3.91
CA ARG A 373 -8.19 -21.05 -2.85
C ARG A 373 -6.92 -21.66 -3.39
N TRP A 374 -5.88 -21.72 -2.58
CA TRP A 374 -4.67 -22.45 -2.88
C TRP A 374 -4.48 -23.58 -1.90
N TRP A 375 -3.92 -24.69 -2.39
CA TRP A 375 -3.58 -25.84 -1.57
C TRP A 375 -2.07 -26.08 -1.58
N ASN A 376 -1.55 -26.55 -0.46
CA ASN A 376 -0.18 -27.04 -0.39
C ASN A 376 -0.18 -28.36 0.36
N SER A 377 0.79 -29.23 0.04
CA SER A 377 1.05 -30.41 0.86
C SER A 377 1.36 -29.98 2.30
N ASP A 378 0.99 -30.79 3.30
CA ASP A 378 1.27 -30.44 4.70
C ASP A 378 2.79 -30.27 4.93
N PHE A 379 3.14 -29.20 5.64
CA PHE A 379 4.53 -28.83 5.94
C PHE A 379 4.67 -28.34 7.39
N GLY A 380 5.86 -28.58 7.96
CA GLY A 380 6.33 -27.88 9.15
C GLY A 380 7.02 -26.56 8.77
N LEU A 381 7.48 -25.80 9.77
CA LEU A 381 8.22 -24.56 9.57
C LEU A 381 9.67 -24.68 10.05
N ASN A 382 10.61 -24.05 9.35
CA ASN A 382 12.00 -23.88 9.77
C ASN A 382 12.46 -22.44 9.54
N LEU A 383 13.46 -22.00 10.33
CA LEU A 383 14.02 -20.65 10.22
C LEU A 383 15.10 -20.59 9.14
N VAL A 384 15.12 -19.50 8.39
CA VAL A 384 16.19 -19.13 7.45
C VAL A 384 16.63 -17.69 7.67
N ASP A 385 17.88 -17.40 7.33
CA ASP A 385 18.39 -16.03 7.29
C ASP A 385 17.94 -15.35 5.99
N PHE A 386 17.21 -14.24 6.12
CA PHE A 386 16.72 -13.46 4.99
C PHE A 386 16.66 -11.99 5.37
N LEU A 387 17.21 -11.13 4.51
CA LEU A 387 17.27 -9.66 4.71
C LEU A 387 17.88 -9.23 6.07
N GLY A 388 18.86 -9.98 6.57
CA GLY A 388 19.56 -9.67 7.81
C GLY A 388 18.86 -10.14 9.09
N ASP A 389 17.79 -10.93 8.97
CA ASP A 389 17.02 -11.44 10.11
C ASP A 389 16.54 -12.88 9.88
N LYS A 390 15.94 -13.52 10.89
CA LYS A 390 15.40 -14.88 10.81
C LYS A 390 13.89 -14.89 10.60
N PHE A 391 13.44 -15.62 9.58
CA PHE A 391 12.03 -15.81 9.25
C PHE A 391 11.70 -17.28 9.05
N TYR A 392 10.47 -17.67 9.38
CA TYR A 392 9.98 -19.01 9.09
C TYR A 392 9.66 -19.16 7.60
N ILE A 393 9.92 -20.35 7.08
CA ILE A 393 9.51 -20.82 5.75
C ILE A 393 8.96 -22.25 5.87
N PRO A 394 8.26 -22.77 4.85
CA PRO A 394 7.94 -24.20 4.77
C PRO A 394 9.20 -25.08 4.80
N THR A 395 9.17 -26.16 5.58
CA THR A 395 10.27 -27.14 5.74
C THR A 395 10.75 -27.78 4.44
N ASN A 396 9.89 -27.85 3.41
CA ASN A 396 10.25 -28.26 2.06
C ASN A 396 9.88 -27.13 1.07
N PRO A 397 10.72 -26.08 0.97
CA PRO A 397 10.40 -24.92 0.15
C PRO A 397 10.33 -25.27 -1.34
N ASP A 398 11.12 -26.24 -1.81
CA ASP A 398 11.11 -26.69 -3.20
C ASP A 398 9.74 -27.27 -3.58
N GLN A 399 9.18 -28.15 -2.73
CA GLN A 399 7.85 -28.71 -2.97
C GLN A 399 6.76 -27.62 -2.95
N TYR A 400 6.83 -26.69 -2.00
CA TYR A 400 5.92 -25.54 -1.95
C TYR A 400 5.99 -24.74 -3.26
N LEU A 401 7.19 -24.39 -3.73
CA LEU A 401 7.38 -23.61 -4.95
C LEU A 401 7.01 -24.37 -6.23
N ILE A 402 7.18 -25.70 -6.28
CA ILE A 402 6.67 -26.55 -7.36
C ILE A 402 5.13 -26.50 -7.40
N GLU A 403 4.46 -26.58 -6.26
CA GLU A 403 2.99 -26.50 -6.19
C GLU A 403 2.48 -25.12 -6.66
N ASN A 404 3.20 -24.05 -6.34
CA ASN A 404 2.82 -22.68 -6.72
C ASN A 404 3.20 -22.26 -8.15
N TYR A 405 4.34 -22.74 -8.67
CA TYR A 405 4.93 -22.22 -9.93
C TYR A 405 5.32 -23.31 -10.93
N GLY A 406 5.13 -24.59 -10.58
CA GLY A 406 5.47 -25.75 -11.40
C GLY A 406 6.95 -26.14 -11.30
N ASP A 407 7.31 -27.24 -11.98
CA ASP A 407 8.66 -27.85 -11.94
C ASP A 407 9.80 -26.92 -12.39
N THR A 408 9.47 -25.83 -13.08
CA THR A 408 10.44 -24.87 -13.62
C THR A 408 10.57 -23.59 -12.79
N TRP A 409 10.09 -23.57 -11.53
CA TRP A 409 10.09 -22.40 -10.65
C TRP A 409 11.48 -21.76 -10.45
N THR A 410 12.54 -22.57 -10.56
CA THR A 410 13.94 -22.13 -10.48
C THR A 410 14.36 -21.23 -11.64
N ILE A 411 13.61 -21.24 -12.74
CA ILE A 411 13.84 -20.42 -13.93
C ILE A 411 12.81 -19.27 -13.94
N PRO A 412 13.24 -18.00 -14.03
CA PRO A 412 12.29 -16.89 -14.16
C PRO A 412 11.36 -17.05 -15.36
N GLN A 413 10.05 -16.88 -15.14
CA GLN A 413 9.00 -16.95 -16.16
C GLN A 413 8.34 -15.58 -16.33
N PRO A 414 8.84 -14.70 -17.23
CA PRO A 414 8.31 -13.34 -17.41
C PRO A 414 6.84 -13.29 -17.87
N GLU A 415 6.38 -14.39 -18.48
CA GLU A 415 5.03 -14.56 -19.03
C GLU A 415 4.07 -15.30 -18.09
N PHE A 416 4.46 -15.54 -16.84
CA PHE A 416 3.61 -16.17 -15.84
C PHE A 416 2.39 -15.28 -15.53
N GLU A 417 1.19 -15.87 -15.58
CA GLU A 417 -0.08 -15.26 -15.22
C GLU A 417 -0.62 -15.95 -13.97
N THR A 418 -0.62 -15.23 -12.85
CA THR A 418 -0.92 -15.76 -11.50
C THR A 418 -2.25 -16.51 -11.38
N PHE A 419 -3.28 -16.15 -12.12
CA PHE A 419 -4.60 -16.79 -12.06
C PHE A 419 -4.88 -17.72 -13.25
N VAL A 420 -3.86 -18.04 -14.05
CA VAL A 420 -3.97 -19.06 -15.12
C VAL A 420 -2.92 -20.16 -14.93
N ASP A 421 -1.68 -19.78 -14.60
CA ASP A 421 -0.53 -20.70 -14.59
C ASP A 421 -0.24 -21.32 -13.21
N THR A 422 -0.86 -20.84 -12.12
CA THR A 422 -0.61 -21.33 -10.75
C THR A 422 -1.22 -22.73 -10.55
N PRO A 423 -0.41 -23.81 -10.43
CA PRO A 423 -0.92 -25.19 -10.47
C PRO A 423 -1.80 -25.57 -9.28
N ASN A 424 -1.48 -25.06 -8.09
CA ASN A 424 -2.20 -25.37 -6.86
C ASN A 424 -3.41 -24.48 -6.59
N MET A 425 -3.87 -23.71 -7.58
CA MET A 425 -4.98 -22.80 -7.43
C MET A 425 -6.32 -23.44 -7.82
N ILE A 426 -7.36 -23.15 -7.04
CA ILE A 426 -8.75 -23.51 -7.32
C ILE A 426 -9.56 -22.22 -7.41
N ILE A 427 -10.32 -22.07 -8.50
CA ILE A 427 -11.29 -20.98 -8.65
C ILE A 427 -12.50 -21.31 -7.77
N GLN A 428 -12.83 -20.42 -6.83
CA GLN A 428 -13.98 -20.58 -5.96
C GLN A 428 -15.21 -19.81 -6.46
N ASP A 429 -14.97 -18.76 -7.24
CA ASP A 429 -16.00 -17.86 -7.73
C ASP A 429 -15.72 -17.51 -9.19
N ASN A 430 -16.45 -18.17 -10.08
CA ASN A 430 -16.30 -17.98 -11.53
C ASN A 430 -16.64 -16.55 -11.95
N ASP A 431 -17.65 -15.95 -11.34
CA ASP A 431 -18.14 -14.61 -11.67
C ASP A 431 -17.09 -13.53 -11.36
N HIS A 432 -16.48 -13.61 -10.18
CA HIS A 432 -15.35 -12.77 -9.81
C HIS A 432 -14.13 -13.02 -10.69
N MET A 433 -13.92 -14.26 -11.13
CA MET A 433 -12.82 -14.60 -12.04
C MET A 433 -13.04 -14.04 -13.45
N ILE A 434 -14.27 -14.12 -13.98
CA ILE A 434 -14.66 -13.53 -15.26
C ILE A 434 -14.42 -12.01 -15.24
N TRP A 435 -14.87 -11.33 -14.18
CA TRP A 435 -14.61 -9.90 -13.98
C TRP A 435 -13.10 -9.59 -13.96
N TYR A 436 -12.31 -10.44 -13.28
CA TYR A 436 -10.86 -10.29 -13.22
C TYR A 436 -10.22 -10.42 -14.61
N TYR A 437 -10.59 -11.44 -15.38
CA TYR A 437 -10.06 -11.65 -16.72
C TYR A 437 -10.39 -10.49 -17.66
N TYR A 438 -11.63 -9.99 -17.69
CA TYR A 438 -11.97 -8.78 -18.45
C TYR A 438 -11.13 -7.57 -18.02
N SER A 439 -10.90 -7.40 -16.73
CA SER A 439 -10.08 -6.31 -16.20
C SER A 439 -8.61 -6.44 -16.65
N LYS A 440 -8.09 -7.67 -16.70
CA LYS A 440 -6.71 -7.97 -17.11
C LYS A 440 -6.47 -7.86 -18.61
N LEU A 441 -7.45 -8.18 -19.46
CA LEU A 441 -7.33 -7.94 -20.91
C LEU A 441 -6.92 -6.50 -21.22
N HIS A 442 -7.57 -5.52 -20.57
CA HIS A 442 -7.19 -4.12 -20.69
C HIS A 442 -5.77 -3.85 -20.17
N ASP A 443 -5.44 -4.36 -18.99
CA ASP A 443 -4.15 -4.05 -18.35
C ASP A 443 -2.97 -4.64 -19.13
N TYR A 444 -3.11 -5.86 -19.68
CA TYR A 444 -2.11 -6.49 -20.52
C TYR A 444 -2.01 -5.85 -21.90
N TYR A 445 -3.14 -5.44 -22.49
CA TYR A 445 -3.12 -4.62 -23.71
C TYR A 445 -2.34 -3.33 -23.52
N ALA A 446 -2.69 -2.56 -22.48
CA ALA A 446 -2.04 -1.28 -22.20
C ALA A 446 -0.54 -1.45 -21.90
N SER A 447 -0.13 -2.57 -21.32
CA SER A 447 1.27 -2.85 -20.95
C SER A 447 2.05 -3.65 -22.01
N GLY A 448 1.46 -3.94 -23.18
CA GLY A 448 2.16 -4.66 -24.25
C GLY A 448 2.47 -6.13 -23.94
N LYS A 449 1.67 -6.77 -23.07
CA LYS A 449 1.90 -8.14 -22.59
C LYS A 449 1.04 -9.15 -23.37
N GLU A 450 1.45 -9.45 -24.60
CA GLU A 450 0.69 -10.31 -25.53
C GLU A 450 0.45 -11.72 -24.97
N ALA A 451 1.50 -12.41 -24.50
CA ALA A 451 1.40 -13.77 -24.00
C ALA A 451 0.41 -13.90 -22.83
N GLN A 452 0.51 -13.02 -21.83
CA GLN A 452 -0.44 -13.01 -20.71
C GLN A 452 -1.85 -12.63 -21.15
N LEU A 453 -2.01 -11.73 -22.14
CA LEU A 453 -3.31 -11.38 -22.70
C LEU A 453 -3.97 -12.61 -23.35
N GLN A 454 -3.22 -13.41 -24.12
CA GLN A 454 -3.76 -14.64 -24.74
C GLN A 454 -4.12 -15.69 -23.70
N LYS A 455 -3.30 -15.88 -22.66
CA LYS A 455 -3.60 -16.80 -21.56
C LYS A 455 -4.91 -16.44 -20.86
N VAL A 456 -5.07 -15.18 -20.48
CA VAL A 456 -6.31 -14.67 -19.86
C VAL A 456 -7.49 -14.78 -20.82
N TRP A 457 -7.30 -14.49 -22.10
CA TRP A 457 -8.35 -14.61 -23.09
C TRP A 457 -8.83 -16.06 -23.23
N SER A 458 -7.92 -17.02 -23.35
CA SER A 458 -8.26 -18.45 -23.42
C SER A 458 -9.03 -18.90 -22.18
N ALA A 459 -8.51 -18.59 -20.98
CA ALA A 459 -9.16 -18.94 -19.72
C ALA A 459 -10.54 -18.29 -19.56
N LEU A 460 -10.72 -17.07 -20.10
CA LEU A 460 -12.02 -16.41 -20.13
C LEU A 460 -13.00 -17.13 -21.06
N GLN A 461 -12.56 -17.52 -22.26
CA GLN A 461 -13.40 -18.26 -23.23
C GLN A 461 -13.90 -19.59 -22.66
N ASP A 462 -13.08 -20.28 -21.87
CA ASP A 462 -13.48 -21.52 -21.21
C ASP A 462 -14.63 -21.31 -20.21
N LEU A 463 -14.71 -20.12 -19.60
CA LEU A 463 -15.75 -19.79 -18.61
C LEU A 463 -17.02 -19.19 -19.23
N VAL A 464 -16.90 -18.32 -20.23
CA VAL A 464 -18.06 -17.57 -20.78
C VAL A 464 -18.45 -17.96 -22.21
N GLY A 465 -17.68 -18.84 -22.83
CA GLY A 465 -17.83 -19.16 -24.26
C GLY A 465 -17.33 -18.02 -25.16
N ASN A 466 -17.97 -17.86 -26.33
CA ASN A 466 -17.54 -16.90 -27.33
C ASN A 466 -18.16 -15.51 -27.12
N ASP A 467 -17.33 -14.50 -26.87
CA ASP A 467 -17.72 -13.09 -26.94
C ASP A 467 -17.21 -12.48 -28.25
N SER A 468 -18.09 -12.34 -29.24
CA SER A 468 -17.71 -11.94 -30.60
C SER A 468 -16.97 -10.60 -30.67
N ALA A 469 -17.38 -9.60 -29.89
CA ALA A 469 -16.74 -8.28 -29.93
C ALA A 469 -15.33 -8.32 -29.31
N VAL A 470 -15.18 -9.07 -28.21
CA VAL A 470 -13.90 -9.24 -27.52
C VAL A 470 -12.97 -10.14 -28.34
N SER A 471 -13.48 -11.20 -28.98
CA SER A 471 -12.76 -12.05 -29.93
C SER A 471 -12.16 -11.23 -31.08
N VAL A 472 -12.96 -10.35 -31.71
CA VAL A 472 -12.48 -9.47 -32.78
C VAL A 472 -11.39 -8.53 -32.27
N ALA A 473 -11.59 -7.96 -31.08
CA ALA A 473 -10.62 -7.09 -30.43
C ALA A 473 -9.28 -7.82 -30.17
N VAL A 474 -9.30 -8.99 -29.53
CA VAL A 474 -8.09 -9.76 -29.21
C VAL A 474 -7.35 -10.19 -30.48
N ASN A 475 -8.08 -10.61 -31.53
CA ASN A 475 -7.47 -10.95 -32.81
C ASN A 475 -6.75 -9.75 -33.46
N ARG A 476 -7.30 -8.55 -33.34
CA ARG A 476 -6.65 -7.32 -33.82
C ARG A 476 -5.36 -7.03 -33.03
N ILE A 477 -5.38 -7.19 -31.71
CA ILE A 477 -4.21 -6.97 -30.86
C ILE A 477 -3.06 -7.90 -31.25
N LYS A 478 -3.36 -9.16 -31.56
CA LYS A 478 -2.36 -10.13 -32.03
C LYS A 478 -1.65 -9.65 -33.30
N ILE A 479 -2.40 -9.04 -34.24
CA ILE A 479 -1.83 -8.45 -35.46
C ILE A 479 -0.96 -7.24 -35.12
N ASP A 480 -1.46 -6.34 -34.27
CA ASP A 480 -0.72 -5.14 -33.84
C ASP A 480 0.60 -5.49 -33.15
N ALA A 481 0.62 -6.53 -32.30
CA ALA A 481 1.80 -7.02 -31.60
C ALA A 481 2.86 -7.58 -32.58
N ILE A 482 2.45 -8.38 -33.58
CA ILE A 482 3.35 -8.88 -34.63
C ILE A 482 3.98 -7.72 -35.41
N GLN A 483 3.18 -6.70 -35.76
CA GLN A 483 3.66 -5.54 -36.50
C GLN A 483 4.62 -4.65 -35.70
N GLN A 484 4.47 -4.58 -34.37
CA GLN A 484 5.41 -3.87 -33.50
C GLN A 484 6.70 -4.67 -33.29
N GLY A 485 6.61 -5.98 -33.06
CA GLY A 485 7.77 -6.87 -32.91
C GLY A 485 8.64 -6.96 -34.17
N ALA A 486 8.05 -6.79 -35.37
CA ALA A 486 8.81 -6.72 -36.62
C ALA A 486 9.54 -5.38 -36.86
N LYS A 487 9.32 -4.36 -36.01
CA LYS A 487 9.92 -3.02 -36.12
C LYS A 487 11.03 -2.75 -35.09
N GLN A 488 11.18 -3.62 -34.09
CA GLN A 488 12.29 -3.64 -33.13
C GLN A 488 13.36 -4.60 -33.64
#